data_AF-A0A241XMS9-F1
#
_entry.id   AF-A0A241XMS9-F1
#
_cell.length_a   1.000
_cell.length_b   1.000
_cell.length_c   1.000
_cell.angle_alpha   90.00
_cell.angle_beta   90.00
_cell.angle_gamma   90.00
#
_symmetry.space_group_name_H-M   'P 1'
#
loop_
_entity.id
_entity.type
_entity.pdbx_description
1 polymer ?
#
loop_
_entity_poly.entity_id
_entity_poly.type
_entity_poly.pdbx_seq_one_letter_code
_entity_poly.pdbx_strand_id
1 'polypeptide(L)'
;MADVRPTKLQNDGNGYGSLREFADGDTVPLALGGTGAATAAGARTSLGLGSAAVRAALGSTGALYSRDSILGAVSQSSGVPTGAVIDRGSNANGEYVRFADGTQICTMSINVTDQAIDSAYGPLFQGARTWSFPVAFSGAPAVSVGLFRWGSAASWGSVATLPSTTSATLRGFDIASRPAGTSTAISATAIGRWF
;
A
#
# COMPACT_ATOMS: atom_id res chain seq x y z
N MET A 1 12.20 -28.61 51.88
CA MET A 1 10.82 -29.13 51.86
C MET A 1 10.54 -29.50 50.42
N ALA A 2 10.33 -30.78 50.11
CA ALA A 2 9.99 -31.19 48.75
C ALA A 2 8.59 -30.62 48.42
N ASP A 3 8.42 -30.11 47.21
CA ASP A 3 7.15 -29.53 46.77
C ASP A 3 6.10 -30.64 46.69
N VAL A 4 4.95 -30.46 47.37
CA VAL A 4 3.92 -31.50 47.46
C VAL A 4 3.08 -31.47 46.20
N ARG A 5 3.13 -32.56 45.41
CA ARG A 5 2.29 -32.69 44.22
C ARG A 5 0.84 -32.95 44.63
N PRO A 6 -0.15 -32.26 44.04
CA PRO A 6 -1.56 -32.55 44.31
C PRO A 6 -1.91 -34.00 43.93
N THR A 7 -2.91 -34.58 44.60
CA THR A 7 -3.46 -35.92 44.31
C THR A 7 -4.79 -35.80 43.54
N LYS A 8 -5.02 -36.73 42.59
CA LYS A 8 -6.24 -36.87 41.80
C LYS A 8 -6.90 -38.22 42.04
N LEU A 9 -8.21 -38.28 41.83
CA LEU A 9 -8.95 -39.54 41.74
C LEU A 9 -8.80 -40.10 40.32
N GLN A 10 -8.34 -41.33 40.17
CA GLN A 10 -8.21 -42.04 38.92
C GLN A 10 -9.25 -43.17 38.86
N ASN A 11 -9.95 -43.33 37.74
CA ASN A 11 -10.77 -44.51 37.48
C ASN A 11 -9.88 -45.64 36.96
N ASP A 12 -9.91 -46.79 37.64
CA ASP A 12 -9.07 -47.94 37.30
C ASP A 12 -9.76 -48.91 36.31
N GLY A 13 -10.96 -48.58 35.84
CA GLY A 13 -11.70 -49.35 34.82
C GLY A 13 -12.38 -50.62 35.36
N ASN A 14 -12.29 -50.86 36.66
CA ASN A 14 -12.84 -52.02 37.36
C ASN A 14 -14.03 -51.66 38.29
N GLY A 15 -14.59 -50.46 38.15
CA GLY A 15 -15.65 -49.94 39.01
C GLY A 15 -15.17 -49.29 40.32
N TYR A 16 -13.85 -49.29 40.58
CA TYR A 16 -13.22 -48.60 41.68
C TYR A 16 -12.34 -47.44 41.18
N GLY A 17 -12.02 -46.51 42.09
CA GLY A 17 -11.06 -45.45 41.82
C GLY A 17 -9.95 -45.42 42.88
N SER A 18 -8.77 -44.97 42.47
CA SER A 18 -7.59 -44.83 43.32
C SER A 18 -7.15 -43.35 43.42
N LEU A 19 -6.48 -42.99 44.52
CA LEU A 19 -5.80 -41.70 44.62
C LEU A 19 -4.38 -41.83 44.07
N ARG A 20 -4.01 -40.93 43.15
CA ARG A 20 -2.66 -40.87 42.58
C ARG A 20 -2.18 -39.43 42.54
N GLU A 21 -0.88 -39.19 42.74
CA GLU A 21 -0.29 -37.88 42.45
C GLU A 21 -0.39 -37.56 40.95
N PHE A 22 -0.57 -36.28 40.61
CA PHE A 22 -0.43 -35.85 39.22
C PHE A 22 0.99 -36.13 38.74
N ALA A 23 1.15 -36.70 37.54
CA ALA A 23 2.44 -36.85 36.87
C ALA A 23 2.74 -35.68 35.92
N ASP A 24 4.00 -35.50 35.55
CA ASP A 24 4.38 -34.50 34.55
C ASP A 24 3.81 -34.90 33.19
N GLY A 25 2.88 -34.11 32.67
CA GLY A 25 2.15 -34.40 31.42
C GLY A 25 0.68 -34.81 31.60
N ASP A 26 0.19 -34.96 32.83
CA ASP A 26 -1.26 -35.12 33.06
C ASP A 26 -2.03 -33.90 32.54
N THR A 27 -2.97 -34.13 31.62
CA THR A 27 -3.82 -33.05 31.08
C THR A 27 -5.03 -32.83 31.98
N VAL A 28 -5.28 -31.58 32.37
CA VAL A 28 -6.52 -31.19 33.07
C VAL A 28 -7.63 -30.99 32.03
N PRO A 29 -8.76 -31.73 32.12
CA PRO A 29 -9.90 -31.51 31.24
C PRO A 29 -10.42 -30.08 31.33
N LEU A 30 -10.89 -29.53 30.22
CA LEU A 30 -11.30 -28.12 30.16
C LEU A 30 -12.41 -27.76 31.16
N ALA A 31 -13.35 -28.70 31.38
CA ALA A 31 -14.43 -28.56 32.36
C ALA A 31 -13.92 -28.37 33.80
N LEU A 32 -12.68 -28.79 34.09
CA LEU A 32 -12.02 -28.65 35.39
C LEU A 32 -10.99 -27.50 35.41
N GLY A 33 -10.84 -26.76 34.31
CA GLY A 33 -9.84 -25.71 34.13
C GLY A 33 -10.18 -24.36 34.76
N GLY A 34 -11.00 -24.33 35.83
CA GLY A 34 -11.31 -23.13 36.61
C GLY A 34 -12.21 -22.08 35.94
N THR A 35 -12.48 -22.20 34.63
CA THR A 35 -13.35 -21.27 33.87
C THR A 35 -14.84 -21.62 33.90
N GLY A 36 -15.18 -22.78 34.48
CA GLY A 36 -16.54 -23.35 34.47
C GLY A 36 -17.06 -23.79 33.09
N ALA A 37 -16.23 -23.70 32.05
CA ALA A 37 -16.65 -23.99 30.68
C ALA A 37 -16.27 -25.42 30.24
N ALA A 38 -17.21 -26.09 29.56
CA ALA A 38 -16.95 -27.40 28.96
C ALA A 38 -16.33 -27.32 27.55
N THR A 39 -16.23 -26.13 26.96
CA THR A 39 -15.73 -25.91 25.58
C THR A 39 -14.68 -24.82 25.52
N ALA A 40 -13.74 -24.95 24.58
CA ALA A 40 -12.62 -23.99 24.44
C ALA A 40 -13.14 -22.58 24.15
N ALA A 41 -14.26 -22.46 23.42
CA ALA A 41 -14.93 -21.20 23.19
C ALA A 41 -15.47 -20.59 24.50
N GLY A 42 -16.18 -21.39 25.31
CA GLY A 42 -16.69 -20.94 26.60
C GLY A 42 -15.58 -20.49 27.55
N ALA A 43 -14.47 -21.23 27.61
CA ALA A 43 -13.35 -20.90 28.48
C ALA A 43 -12.71 -19.54 28.12
N ARG A 44 -12.55 -19.25 26.82
CA ARG A 44 -12.04 -17.94 26.35
C ARG A 44 -13.01 -16.80 26.69
N THR A 45 -14.31 -17.03 26.60
CA THR A 45 -15.33 -16.06 26.98
C THR A 45 -15.28 -15.77 28.48
N SER A 46 -15.21 -16.81 29.33
CA SER A 46 -15.14 -16.65 30.79
C SER A 46 -13.89 -15.89 31.26
N LEU A 47 -12.77 -16.05 30.55
CA LEU A 47 -11.53 -15.31 30.83
C LEU A 47 -11.53 -13.88 30.28
N GLY A 48 -12.59 -13.44 29.61
CA GLY A 48 -12.69 -12.08 29.05
C GLY A 48 -11.71 -11.82 27.90
N LEU A 49 -11.16 -12.85 27.26
CA LEU A 49 -10.14 -12.69 26.22
C LEU A 49 -10.69 -12.11 24.91
N GLY A 50 -12.02 -12.04 24.76
CA GLY A 50 -12.70 -11.46 23.62
C GLY A 50 -12.31 -12.09 22.28
N SER A 51 -12.37 -11.28 21.22
CA SER A 51 -12.01 -11.71 19.86
C SER A 51 -10.52 -12.02 19.69
N ALA A 52 -9.65 -11.58 20.61
CA ALA A 52 -8.21 -11.82 20.52
C ALA A 52 -7.84 -13.31 20.61
N ALA A 53 -8.60 -14.10 21.39
CA ALA A 53 -8.28 -15.51 21.64
C ALA A 53 -8.83 -16.49 20.59
N VAL A 54 -9.65 -16.01 19.65
CA VAL A 54 -10.14 -16.79 18.50
C VAL A 54 -9.71 -16.16 17.18
N ARG A 55 -8.90 -15.09 17.25
CA ARG A 55 -8.31 -14.53 16.03
C ARG A 55 -7.54 -15.67 15.38
N ALA A 56 -7.89 -15.96 14.13
CA ALA A 56 -7.11 -16.85 13.28
C ALA A 56 -5.64 -16.54 13.52
N ALA A 57 -4.84 -17.57 13.81
CA ALA A 57 -3.42 -17.42 14.14
C ALA A 57 -2.83 -16.35 13.23
N LEU A 58 -2.10 -15.39 13.78
CA LEU A 58 -1.54 -14.22 13.10
C LEU A 58 -1.27 -14.53 11.59
N GLY A 59 -2.22 -14.24 10.68
CA GLY A 59 -2.13 -14.59 9.26
C GLY A 59 -3.00 -15.74 8.69
N SER A 60 -3.94 -16.36 9.43
CA SER A 60 -4.68 -17.52 8.90
C SER A 60 -5.97 -17.22 8.12
N THR A 61 -6.50 -15.98 8.16
CA THR A 61 -7.61 -15.56 7.25
C THR A 61 -7.74 -14.03 7.07
N GLY A 62 -6.85 -13.22 7.64
CA GLY A 62 -6.81 -11.78 7.44
C GLY A 62 -5.40 -11.31 7.71
N ALA A 63 -4.69 -10.93 6.64
CA ALA A 63 -3.32 -10.46 6.72
C ALA A 63 -3.25 -9.34 7.76
N LEU A 64 -2.42 -9.53 8.79
CA LEU A 64 -2.18 -8.44 9.70
C LEU A 64 -1.26 -7.46 9.01
N TYR A 65 -1.74 -6.24 8.90
CA TYR A 65 -0.87 -5.15 8.50
C TYR A 65 0.10 -4.89 9.65
N SER A 66 1.36 -5.30 9.49
CA SER A 66 2.48 -4.88 10.33
C SER A 66 3.17 -3.66 9.71
N ARG A 67 4.08 -3.01 10.45
CA ARG A 67 4.96 -1.97 9.89
C ARG A 67 5.65 -2.41 8.59
N ASP A 68 5.95 -3.70 8.46
CA ASP A 68 6.64 -4.29 7.31
C ASP A 68 5.73 -4.43 6.08
N SER A 69 4.41 -4.35 6.27
CA SER A 69 3.41 -4.34 5.19
C SER A 69 2.97 -2.95 4.76
N ILE A 70 3.43 -1.88 5.42
CA ILE A 70 3.01 -0.51 5.09
C ILE A 70 3.73 -0.04 3.83
N LEU A 71 5.06 -0.13 3.81
CA LEU A 71 5.91 0.33 2.71
C LEU A 71 6.72 -0.83 2.13
N GLY A 72 6.55 -1.10 0.84
CA GLY A 72 7.23 -2.17 0.12
C GLY A 72 6.59 -2.39 -1.25
N ALA A 73 6.98 -3.46 -1.94
CA ALA A 73 6.37 -3.78 -3.24
C ALA A 73 4.87 -4.06 -3.07
N VAL A 74 4.04 -3.27 -3.75
CA VAL A 74 2.59 -3.49 -3.84
C VAL A 74 2.34 -4.55 -4.91
N SER A 75 1.49 -5.53 -4.61
CA SER A 75 1.04 -6.55 -5.56
C SER A 75 -0.42 -6.93 -5.29
N GLN A 76 -1.09 -7.49 -6.29
CA GLN A 76 -2.47 -7.95 -6.18
C GLN A 76 -2.69 -9.21 -7.03
N SER A 77 -3.71 -9.97 -6.65
CA SER A 77 -4.30 -11.02 -7.48
C SER A 77 -5.82 -10.88 -7.49
N SER A 78 -6.40 -10.75 -8.69
CA SER A 78 -7.86 -10.62 -8.88
C SER A 78 -8.51 -9.51 -8.03
N GLY A 79 -7.83 -8.38 -7.88
CA GLY A 79 -8.28 -7.23 -7.09
C GLY A 79 -8.01 -7.33 -5.59
N VAL A 80 -7.41 -8.43 -5.12
CA VAL A 80 -7.05 -8.64 -3.71
C VAL A 80 -5.57 -8.27 -3.51
N PRO A 81 -5.25 -7.31 -2.63
CA PRO A 81 -3.87 -7.00 -2.30
C PRO A 81 -3.12 -8.20 -1.71
N THR A 82 -1.95 -8.51 -2.26
CA THR A 82 -1.07 -9.61 -1.82
C THR A 82 0.28 -9.12 -1.29
N GLY A 83 0.58 -7.82 -1.45
CA GLY A 83 1.83 -7.19 -1.04
C GLY A 83 1.65 -6.09 0.00
N ALA A 84 2.56 -5.12 0.01
CA ALA A 84 2.48 -3.96 0.89
C ALA A 84 1.32 -3.02 0.49
N VAL A 85 0.98 -2.07 1.37
CA VAL A 85 -0.05 -1.06 1.15
C VAL A 85 0.43 0.06 0.23
N ILE A 86 1.70 0.46 0.35
CA ILE A 86 2.30 1.58 -0.38
C ILE A 86 3.63 1.13 -0.98
N ASP A 87 3.83 1.41 -2.26
CA ASP A 87 5.12 1.30 -2.95
C ASP A 87 5.51 2.70 -3.44
N ARG A 88 6.76 3.11 -3.21
CA ARG A 88 7.26 4.40 -3.67
C ARG A 88 8.64 4.24 -4.27
N GLY A 89 8.87 4.99 -5.34
CA GLY A 89 10.18 5.06 -5.96
C GLY A 89 10.33 6.30 -6.82
N SER A 90 11.56 6.49 -7.30
CA SER A 90 11.96 7.60 -8.16
C SER A 90 12.92 7.10 -9.22
N ASN A 91 12.85 7.65 -10.42
CA ASN A 91 13.86 7.47 -11.46
C ASN A 91 14.02 8.78 -12.26
N ALA A 92 14.79 8.74 -13.36
CA ALA A 92 15.05 9.93 -14.18
C ALA A 92 13.77 10.57 -14.75
N ASN A 93 12.66 9.84 -14.80
CA ASN A 93 11.38 10.31 -15.31
C ASN A 93 10.45 10.89 -14.23
N GLY A 94 10.85 10.89 -12.95
CA GLY A 94 10.07 11.42 -11.84
C GLY A 94 9.87 10.42 -10.71
N GLU A 95 8.84 10.67 -9.91
CA GLU A 95 8.50 9.89 -8.71
C GLU A 95 7.15 9.20 -8.87
N TYR A 96 6.95 8.10 -8.16
CA TYR A 96 5.66 7.42 -8.12
C TYR A 96 5.28 6.92 -6.74
N VAL A 97 3.98 6.72 -6.58
CA VAL A 97 3.36 6.00 -5.48
C VAL A 97 2.33 5.03 -6.05
N ARG A 98 2.43 3.75 -5.68
CA ARG A 98 1.34 2.78 -5.87
C ARG A 98 0.70 2.48 -4.53
N PHE A 99 -0.60 2.31 -4.55
CA PHE A 99 -1.39 1.91 -3.40
C PHE A 99 -2.01 0.54 -3.66
N ALA A 100 -2.17 -0.26 -2.60
CA ALA A 100 -2.79 -1.59 -2.66
C ALA A 100 -4.21 -1.58 -3.24
N ASP A 101 -4.93 -0.46 -3.12
CA ASP A 101 -6.24 -0.27 -3.71
C ASP A 101 -6.23 -0.18 -5.24
N GLY A 102 -5.05 -0.14 -5.88
CA GLY A 102 -4.84 0.00 -7.32
C GLY A 102 -4.55 1.41 -7.79
N THR A 103 -4.62 2.41 -6.92
CA THR A 103 -4.30 3.80 -7.25
C THR A 103 -2.80 3.93 -7.52
N GLN A 104 -2.45 4.60 -8.62
CA GLN A 104 -1.08 5.00 -8.94
C GLN A 104 -1.04 6.51 -9.13
N ILE A 105 -0.04 7.16 -8.54
CA ILE A 105 0.27 8.57 -8.73
C ILE A 105 1.69 8.66 -9.24
N CYS A 106 1.90 9.30 -10.38
CA CYS A 106 3.21 9.69 -10.88
C CYS A 106 3.34 11.21 -10.80
N THR A 107 4.51 11.72 -10.47
CA THR A 107 4.80 13.16 -10.41
C THR A 107 6.14 13.47 -11.07
N MET A 108 6.22 14.61 -11.76
CA MET A 108 7.48 15.18 -12.25
C MET A 108 7.61 16.63 -11.79
N SER A 109 8.84 17.05 -11.52
CA SER A 109 9.23 18.45 -11.34
C SER A 109 10.67 18.60 -11.83
N ILE A 110 10.85 19.23 -12.99
CA ILE A 110 12.13 19.31 -13.69
C ILE A 110 12.45 20.75 -14.09
N ASN A 111 13.74 21.02 -14.30
CA ASN A 111 14.23 22.22 -14.97
C ASN A 111 15.06 21.80 -16.18
N VAL A 112 14.76 22.40 -17.34
CA VAL A 112 15.33 21.99 -18.62
C VAL A 112 15.69 23.21 -19.45
N THR A 113 16.68 23.11 -20.33
CA THR A 113 17.04 24.20 -21.24
C THR A 113 16.71 23.88 -22.69
N ASP A 114 16.28 22.66 -23.00
CA ASP A 114 15.91 22.18 -24.33
C ASP A 114 14.43 22.42 -24.68
N GLN A 115 13.71 23.22 -23.90
CA GLN A 115 12.30 23.52 -24.14
C GLN A 115 12.12 24.85 -24.86
N ALA A 116 11.49 24.82 -26.02
CA ALA A 116 10.97 26.00 -26.72
C ALA A 116 9.44 26.06 -26.62
N ILE A 117 8.89 27.28 -26.68
CA ILE A 117 7.47 27.63 -26.84
C ILE A 117 7.40 28.66 -27.98
N ASP A 118 7.69 28.21 -29.20
CA ASP A 118 7.95 29.08 -30.36
C ASP A 118 7.12 28.73 -31.60
N SER A 119 6.30 27.68 -31.54
CA SER A 119 5.36 27.34 -32.61
C SER A 119 4.12 28.23 -32.51
N ALA A 120 3.77 28.95 -33.57
CA ALA A 120 2.61 29.84 -33.58
C ALA A 120 1.28 29.07 -33.42
N TYR A 121 0.38 29.61 -32.60
CA TYR A 121 -0.98 29.11 -32.36
C TYR A 121 -1.94 30.30 -32.21
N GLY A 122 -2.33 30.88 -33.34
CA GLY A 122 -3.10 32.13 -33.35
C GLY A 122 -2.29 33.28 -32.73
N PRO A 123 -2.83 34.01 -31.72
CA PRO A 123 -2.09 35.08 -31.03
C PRO A 123 -1.11 34.55 -29.97
N LEU A 124 -1.06 33.24 -29.75
CA LEU A 124 -0.19 32.59 -28.77
C LEU A 124 0.92 31.82 -29.47
N PHE A 125 1.90 31.41 -28.67
CA PHE A 125 2.90 30.42 -29.04
C PHE A 125 2.75 29.19 -28.16
N GLN A 126 3.11 28.04 -28.70
CA GLN A 126 3.02 26.76 -28.01
C GLN A 126 4.30 25.94 -28.20
N GLY A 127 4.54 25.06 -27.24
CA GLY A 127 5.60 24.06 -27.26
C GLY A 127 5.09 22.75 -26.67
N ALA A 128 5.65 21.62 -27.11
CA ALA A 128 5.30 20.31 -26.57
C ALA A 128 6.46 19.74 -25.76
N ARG A 129 6.14 18.98 -24.71
CA ARG A 129 7.10 18.19 -23.94
C ARG A 129 6.51 16.82 -23.66
N THR A 130 7.20 15.76 -24.07
CA THR A 130 6.79 14.40 -23.68
C THR A 130 7.35 14.05 -22.31
N TRP A 131 6.48 13.59 -21.43
CA TRP A 131 6.82 13.00 -20.16
C TRP A 131 6.55 11.49 -20.20
N SER A 132 7.61 10.68 -20.16
CA SER A 132 7.50 9.25 -19.88
C SER A 132 7.18 9.07 -18.41
N PHE A 133 6.21 8.25 -18.04
CA PHE A 133 5.93 8.01 -16.63
C PHE A 133 7.04 7.15 -15.99
N PRO A 134 7.37 7.36 -14.71
CA PRO A 134 8.36 6.55 -13.99
C PRO A 134 7.96 5.08 -13.88
N VAL A 135 6.66 4.78 -13.88
CA VAL A 135 6.08 3.44 -13.95
C VAL A 135 4.81 3.49 -14.82
N ALA A 136 4.49 2.39 -15.50
CA ALA A 136 3.31 2.31 -16.38
C ALA A 136 2.00 2.20 -15.57
N PHE A 137 0.91 2.72 -16.13
CA PHE A 137 -0.47 2.55 -15.68
C PHE A 137 -1.15 1.36 -16.41
N SER A 138 -2.24 0.81 -15.87
CA SER A 138 -3.06 -0.22 -16.53
C SER A 138 -3.99 0.36 -17.60
N GLY A 139 -4.31 1.65 -17.51
CA GLY A 139 -5.09 2.42 -18.48
C GLY A 139 -4.62 3.86 -18.55
N ALA A 140 -5.18 4.66 -19.46
CA ALA A 140 -4.84 6.08 -19.58
C ALA A 140 -5.15 6.83 -18.26
N PRO A 141 -4.16 7.45 -17.60
CA PRO A 141 -4.38 8.21 -16.38
C PRO A 141 -4.98 9.59 -16.67
N ALA A 142 -5.54 10.21 -15.63
CA ALA A 142 -5.81 11.65 -15.64
C ALA A 142 -4.51 12.41 -15.36
N VAL A 143 -4.19 13.41 -16.18
CA VAL A 143 -2.94 14.18 -16.08
C VAL A 143 -3.27 15.67 -15.90
N SER A 144 -2.53 16.33 -15.00
CA SER A 144 -2.59 17.76 -14.78
C SER A 144 -1.19 18.37 -14.81
N VAL A 145 -1.05 19.52 -15.46
CA VAL A 145 0.19 20.31 -15.43
C VAL A 145 0.12 21.29 -14.27
N GLY A 146 1.11 21.26 -13.39
CA GLY A 146 1.25 22.21 -12.28
C GLY A 146 2.00 23.47 -12.70
N LEU A 147 3.13 23.31 -13.41
CA LEU A 147 3.99 24.40 -13.85
C LEU A 147 4.49 24.13 -15.27
N PHE A 148 4.56 25.17 -16.10
CA PHE A 148 5.27 25.15 -17.37
C PHE A 148 5.79 26.56 -17.65
N ARG A 149 6.88 26.94 -16.98
CA ARG A 149 7.37 28.32 -16.94
C ARG A 149 8.72 28.47 -17.62
N TRP A 150 8.77 29.19 -18.73
CA TRP A 150 10.02 29.53 -19.40
C TRP A 150 10.71 30.71 -18.69
N GLY A 151 11.93 30.52 -18.19
CA GLY A 151 12.70 31.55 -17.49
C GLY A 151 11.89 32.20 -16.37
N SER A 152 11.72 33.52 -16.47
CA SER A 152 10.87 34.34 -15.58
C SER A 152 9.52 34.74 -16.22
N ALA A 153 9.17 34.17 -17.37
CA ALA A 153 7.93 34.49 -18.07
C ALA A 153 6.68 33.98 -17.32
N ALA A 154 5.51 34.45 -17.76
CA ALA A 154 4.21 34.01 -17.26
C ALA A 154 3.62 32.88 -18.12
N SER A 155 4.46 31.97 -18.62
CA SER A 155 4.03 30.82 -19.41
C SER A 155 3.22 29.85 -18.54
N TRP A 156 2.28 29.13 -19.15
CA TRP A 156 1.44 28.14 -18.49
C TRP A 156 1.37 26.86 -19.30
N GLY A 157 0.79 25.79 -18.74
CA GLY A 157 0.69 24.53 -19.46
C GLY A 157 -0.65 23.81 -19.33
N SER A 158 -0.85 22.88 -20.25
CA SER A 158 -1.96 21.94 -20.29
C SER A 158 -1.47 20.57 -20.74
N VAL A 159 -2.36 19.59 -20.80
CA VAL A 159 -2.11 18.33 -21.49
C VAL A 159 -2.44 18.53 -22.97
N ALA A 160 -1.57 18.04 -23.88
CA ALA A 160 -1.71 18.25 -25.31
C ALA A 160 -2.72 17.28 -25.95
N THR A 161 -2.73 16.03 -25.51
CA THR A 161 -3.52 14.92 -26.07
C THR A 161 -3.86 13.93 -24.95
N LEU A 162 -4.76 12.98 -25.24
CA LEU A 162 -5.03 11.89 -24.31
C LEU A 162 -3.74 11.14 -23.95
N PRO A 163 -3.42 10.94 -22.66
CA PRO A 163 -2.24 10.18 -22.24
C PRO A 163 -2.30 8.72 -22.66
N SER A 164 -1.14 8.12 -22.87
CA SER A 164 -1.02 6.66 -22.96
C SER A 164 -0.85 6.05 -21.56
N THR A 165 -0.69 4.74 -21.49
CA THR A 165 -0.35 4.05 -20.23
C THR A 165 1.07 4.33 -19.74
N THR A 166 1.96 4.82 -20.62
CA THR A 166 3.39 4.97 -20.32
C THR A 166 3.91 6.40 -20.47
N SER A 167 3.12 7.32 -21.03
CA SER A 167 3.55 8.70 -21.25
C SER A 167 2.38 9.67 -21.44
N ALA A 168 2.66 10.95 -21.25
CA ALA A 168 1.80 12.07 -21.63
C ALA A 168 2.58 13.13 -22.41
N THR A 169 1.93 13.78 -23.37
CA THR A 169 2.46 14.99 -23.99
C THR A 169 1.87 16.20 -23.29
N LEU A 170 2.74 16.97 -22.65
CA LEU A 170 2.42 18.26 -22.05
C LEU A 170 2.55 19.36 -23.10
N ARG A 171 1.77 20.43 -22.96
CA ARG A 171 1.80 21.61 -23.81
C ARG A 171 2.11 22.83 -22.95
N GLY A 172 3.11 23.61 -23.34
CA GLY A 172 3.37 24.95 -22.82
C GLY A 172 2.77 25.99 -23.75
N PHE A 173 2.32 27.10 -23.19
CA PHE A 173 1.79 28.26 -23.90
C PHE A 173 2.44 29.55 -23.38
N ASP A 174 2.63 30.50 -24.28
CA ASP A 174 3.07 31.86 -23.97
C ASP A 174 2.46 32.83 -24.99
N ILE A 175 2.41 34.12 -24.63
CA ILE A 175 1.97 35.18 -25.54
C ILE A 175 3.08 35.63 -26.50
N ALA A 176 4.34 35.29 -26.18
CA ALA A 176 5.51 35.60 -26.99
C ALA A 176 6.26 34.31 -27.35
N SER A 177 6.93 34.31 -28.50
CA SER A 177 7.81 33.21 -28.88
C SER A 177 8.97 33.08 -27.89
N ARG A 178 9.17 31.87 -27.36
CA ARG A 178 10.25 31.53 -26.41
C ARG A 178 11.18 30.47 -27.01
N PRO A 179 12.41 30.81 -27.42
CA PRO A 179 13.34 29.82 -27.93
C PRO A 179 13.88 28.91 -26.81
N ALA A 180 14.46 27.77 -27.18
CA ALA A 180 15.24 26.96 -26.25
C ALA A 180 16.50 27.72 -25.76
N GLY A 181 17.17 27.18 -24.74
CA GLY A 181 18.42 27.69 -24.14
C GLY A 181 18.22 28.39 -22.80
N THR A 182 16.98 28.75 -22.45
CA THR A 182 16.65 29.31 -21.12
C THR A 182 16.03 28.24 -20.24
N SER A 183 16.35 28.28 -18.95
CA SER A 183 15.79 27.34 -17.96
C SER A 183 14.27 27.40 -17.95
N THR A 184 13.62 26.27 -18.16
CA THR A 184 12.17 26.09 -18.17
C THR A 184 11.79 25.10 -17.08
N ALA A 185 11.00 25.57 -16.11
CA ALA A 185 10.54 24.75 -15.00
C ALA A 185 9.20 24.09 -15.38
N ILE A 186 9.12 22.76 -15.28
CA ILE A 186 7.94 21.98 -15.68
C ILE A 186 7.58 21.01 -14.56
N SER A 187 6.32 21.02 -14.13
CA SER A 187 5.79 20.02 -13.19
C SER A 187 4.44 19.50 -13.64
N ALA A 188 4.19 18.22 -13.38
CA ALA A 188 2.93 17.55 -13.71
C ALA A 188 2.66 16.39 -12.75
N THR A 189 1.39 16.02 -12.66
CA THR A 189 0.90 14.87 -11.89
C THR A 189 0.01 14.02 -12.78
N ALA A 190 0.20 12.71 -12.72
CA ALA A 190 -0.65 11.72 -13.37
C ALA A 190 -1.26 10.80 -12.31
N ILE A 191 -2.58 10.64 -12.32
CA ILE A 191 -3.32 9.79 -11.38
C ILE A 191 -4.15 8.79 -12.16
N GLY A 192 -4.02 7.52 -11.83
CA GLY A 192 -4.70 6.44 -12.53
C GLY A 192 -4.61 5.12 -11.77
N ARG A 193 -4.69 4.02 -12.50
CA ARG A 193 -4.65 2.66 -11.95
C ARG A 193 -3.39 1.92 -12.40
N TRP A 194 -2.83 1.04 -11.58
CA TRP A 194 -1.70 0.18 -11.96
C TRP A 194 -2.09 -1.28 -12.24
N PHE A 195 -3.33 -1.66 -11.92
CA PHE A 195 -3.99 -2.90 -12.34
C PHE A 195 -5.46 -2.66 -12.66
#